data_AF-A0A965RZK8-F1
#
_entry.id   AF-A0A965RZK8-F1
#
_cell.length_a   1.000
_cell.length_b   1.000
_cell.length_c   1.000
_cell.angle_alpha   90.00
_cell.angle_beta   90.00
_cell.angle_gamma   90.00
#
_symmetry.space_group_name_H-M   'P 1'
#
loop_
_entity.id
_entity.type
_entity.pdbx_description
1 polymer ?
#
loop_
_entity_poly.entity_id
_entity_poly.type
_entity_poly.pdbx_seq_one_letter_code
_entity_poly.pdbx_strand_id
1 'polypeptide(L)'
;MASLGTVASGDGMEVIMIIETVEQFREHLAEPWAWPGGYPRYFITSDGAALSYRAAREEAEQIEYAIANKLSDGWRVVAVDINFEDADLFCDHTGEKIEAAYADEEASQ
;
A
#
# COMPACT_ATOMS: atom_id res chain seq x y z
N MET A 1 18.59 7.60 4.23
CA MET A 1 17.91 8.89 4.02
C MET A 1 17.07 8.75 2.76
N ALA A 2 15.90 8.09 2.88
CA ALA A 2 14.93 8.06 1.80
C ALA A 2 14.32 9.47 1.70
N SER A 3 14.42 10.07 0.52
CA SER A 3 13.91 11.41 0.27
C SER A 3 12.38 11.31 0.20
N LEU A 4 11.71 11.69 1.29
CA LEU A 4 10.24 11.73 1.39
C LEU A 4 9.70 12.79 0.41
N GLY A 5 9.18 12.34 -0.73
CA GLY A 5 8.33 13.14 -1.59
C GLY A 5 6.92 13.22 -0.99
N THR A 6 6.68 14.16 -0.08
CA THR A 6 5.35 14.44 0.45
C THR A 6 4.63 15.41 -0.49
N VAL A 7 3.60 14.94 -1.20
CA VAL A 7 2.61 15.83 -1.83
C VAL A 7 1.60 16.24 -0.76
N ALA A 8 1.84 17.37 -0.11
CA ALA A 8 0.90 17.94 0.85
C ALA A 8 -0.26 18.61 0.09
N SER A 9 -1.36 17.89 -0.12
CA SER A 9 -2.67 18.53 -0.32
C SER A 9 -3.23 18.90 1.06
N GLY A 10 -3.61 20.16 1.24
CA GLY A 10 -4.21 20.66 2.48
C GLY A 10 -5.56 20.00 2.76
N ASP A 11 -5.87 19.88 4.04
CA ASP A 11 -7.07 19.28 4.65
C ASP A 11 -7.05 17.74 4.80
N GLY A 12 -6.54 17.28 5.96
CA GLY A 12 -6.54 15.88 6.39
C GLY A 12 -5.24 15.15 6.02
N MET A 13 -4.55 14.58 7.01
CA MET A 13 -3.31 13.83 6.79
C MET A 13 -3.60 12.47 6.14
N GLU A 14 -3.93 12.43 4.86
CA GLU A 14 -3.84 11.21 4.05
C GLU A 14 -2.40 11.07 3.55
N VAL A 15 -1.65 10.13 4.11
CA VAL A 15 -0.25 9.87 3.74
C VAL A 15 -0.20 8.93 2.53
N ILE A 16 -0.75 9.39 1.41
CA ILE A 16 -0.66 8.66 0.14
C ILE A 16 0.75 8.90 -0.41
N MET A 17 1.58 7.86 -0.39
CA MET A 17 2.91 7.90 -1.03
C MET A 17 2.78 7.41 -2.47
N ILE A 18 3.07 8.29 -3.43
CA ILE A 18 2.96 7.99 -4.86
C ILE A 18 4.15 7.13 -5.30
N ILE A 19 3.87 6.09 -6.09
CA ILE A 19 4.86 5.19 -6.68
C ILE A 19 4.85 5.41 -8.19
N GLU A 20 5.93 5.99 -8.72
CA GLU A 20 6.13 6.23 -10.14
C GLU A 20 7.14 5.25 -10.76
N THR A 21 8.03 4.69 -9.96
CA THR A 21 9.14 3.84 -10.42
C THR A 21 9.22 2.53 -9.67
N VAL A 22 9.83 1.54 -10.32
CA VAL A 22 10.10 0.22 -9.73
C VAL A 22 10.98 0.33 -8.47
N GLU A 23 11.92 1.27 -8.46
CA GLU A 23 12.78 1.50 -7.30
C GLU A 23 11.98 1.94 -6.07
N GLN A 24 11.07 2.91 -6.25
CA GLN A 24 10.17 3.35 -5.18
C GLN A 24 9.29 2.20 -4.67
N PHE A 25 8.75 1.38 -5.58
CA PHE A 25 8.00 0.19 -5.18
C PHE A 25 8.84 -0.76 -4.32
N ARG A 26 10.09 -1.03 -4.71
CA ARG A 26 10.99 -1.92 -3.95
C ARG A 26 11.38 -1.34 -2.60
N GLU A 27 11.61 -0.04 -2.50
CA GLU A 27 11.86 0.62 -1.20
C GLU A 27 10.67 0.44 -0.27
N HIS A 28 9.45 0.69 -0.78
CA HIS A 28 8.23 0.50 -0.01
C HIS A 28 7.95 -0.97 0.32
N LEU A 29 8.32 -1.91 -0.55
CA LEU A 29 8.19 -3.35 -0.30
C LEU A 29 9.26 -3.87 0.69
N ALA A 30 10.43 -3.23 0.76
CA ALA A 30 11.48 -3.61 1.70
C ALA A 30 11.13 -3.25 3.16
N GLU A 31 10.26 -2.26 3.34
CA GLU A 31 9.75 -1.84 4.64
C GLU A 31 8.29 -2.32 4.78
N PRO A 32 7.98 -3.36 5.57
CA PRO A 32 6.59 -3.82 5.72
C PRO A 32 5.73 -2.87 6.53
N TRP A 33 6.36 -2.05 7.38
CA TRP A 33 5.71 -1.27 8.43
C TRP A 33 6.00 0.22 8.24
N ALA A 34 5.02 1.09 8.46
CA ALA A 34 5.25 2.54 8.44
C ALA A 34 5.79 3.05 9.79
N TRP A 35 6.89 3.81 9.78
CA TRP A 35 7.43 4.49 10.97
C TRP A 35 6.83 5.91 11.10
N PRO A 36 6.62 6.46 12.32
CA PRO A 36 6.80 5.90 13.66
C PRO A 36 5.51 5.25 14.16
N GLY A 37 5.41 3.91 14.13
CA GLY A 37 4.24 3.23 14.67
C GLY A 37 4.09 1.78 14.27
N GLY A 38 4.74 1.36 13.18
CA GLY A 38 4.67 -0.02 12.71
C GLY A 38 3.37 -0.33 11.97
N TYR A 39 2.76 0.66 11.33
CA TYR A 39 1.42 0.48 10.77
C TYR A 39 1.42 -0.39 9.51
N PRO A 40 0.43 -1.29 9.36
CA PRO A 40 0.26 -2.12 8.18
C PRO A 40 -0.03 -1.25 6.95
N ARG A 41 0.76 -1.49 5.89
CA ARG A 41 0.64 -0.81 4.60
C ARG A 41 -0.05 -1.68 3.57
N TYR A 42 -0.77 -1.03 2.67
CA TYR A 42 -1.37 -1.65 1.49
C TYR A 42 -1.00 -0.86 0.24
N PHE A 43 -0.99 -1.54 -0.90
CA PHE A 43 -0.67 -0.94 -2.19
C PHE A 43 -1.95 -0.70 -2.99
N ILE A 44 -1.97 0.38 -3.74
CA ILE A 44 -3.10 0.77 -4.59
C ILE A 44 -2.65 0.68 -6.05
N THR A 45 -3.41 -0.09 -6.83
CA THR A 45 -3.16 -0.22 -8.28
C THR A 45 -3.79 0.92 -9.06
N SER A 46 -3.38 1.12 -10.30
CA SER A 46 -3.91 2.15 -11.18
C SER A 46 -5.40 2.02 -11.44
N ASP A 47 -5.96 0.83 -11.26
CA ASP A 47 -7.37 0.52 -11.42
C ASP A 47 -8.18 0.79 -10.14
N GLY A 48 -7.50 1.18 -9.05
CA GLY A 48 -8.08 1.45 -7.74
C GLY A 48 -8.21 0.22 -6.84
N ALA A 49 -7.59 -0.91 -7.21
CA ALA A 49 -7.62 -2.11 -6.39
C ALA A 49 -6.61 -2.03 -5.24
N ALA A 50 -7.00 -2.56 -4.07
CA ALA A 50 -6.13 -2.65 -2.89
C ALA A 50 -5.42 -4.01 -2.85
N LEU A 51 -4.10 -3.99 -2.70
CA LEU A 51 -3.25 -5.17 -2.56
C LEU A 51 -2.61 -5.21 -1.18
N SER A 52 -2.71 -6.36 -0.53
CA SER A 52 -1.99 -6.60 0.73
C SER A 52 -0.48 -6.64 0.50
N TYR A 53 0.30 -6.32 1.53
CA TYR A 53 1.77 -6.46 1.48
C TYR A 53 2.21 -7.86 1.04
N ARG A 54 1.48 -8.91 1.47
CA ARG A 54 1.81 -10.29 1.09
C ARG A 54 1.59 -10.53 -0.39
N ALA A 55 0.42 -10.15 -0.93
CA ALA A 55 0.14 -10.25 -2.35
C ALA A 55 1.14 -9.45 -3.19
N ALA A 56 1.46 -8.22 -2.76
CA ALA A 56 2.45 -7.38 -3.45
C ALA A 56 3.86 -7.97 -3.43
N ARG A 57 4.21 -8.75 -2.40
CA ARG A 57 5.49 -9.46 -2.31
C ARG A 57 5.52 -10.73 -3.15
N GLU A 58 4.43 -11.49 -3.15
CA GLU A 58 4.30 -12.72 -3.96
C GLU A 58 4.32 -12.39 -5.46
N GLU A 59 3.63 -11.32 -5.85
CA GLU A 59 3.49 -10.88 -7.24
C GLU A 59 4.42 -9.70 -7.60
N ALA A 60 5.51 -9.52 -6.83
CA ALA A 60 6.43 -8.40 -6.99
C ALA A 60 6.96 -8.30 -8.43
N GLU A 61 7.36 -9.42 -9.04
CA GLU A 61 7.89 -9.43 -10.42
C GLU A 61 6.86 -8.91 -11.44
N GLN A 62 5.57 -9.25 -11.27
CA GLN A 62 4.50 -8.77 -12.16
C GLN A 62 4.25 -7.28 -11.97
N ILE A 63 4.25 -6.81 -10.73
CA ILE A 63 4.07 -5.40 -10.38
C ILE A 63 5.25 -4.57 -10.91
N GLU A 64 6.49 -5.02 -10.68
CA GLU A 64 7.70 -4.36 -11.18
C GLU A 64 7.65 -4.25 -12.72
N TYR A 65 7.24 -5.33 -13.40
CA TYR A 65 7.07 -5.34 -14.85
C TYR A 65 5.98 -4.36 -15.32
N ALA A 66 4.82 -4.34 -14.65
CA ALA A 66 3.71 -3.45 -14.97
C ALA A 66 4.05 -1.98 -14.75
N ILE A 67 4.82 -1.65 -13.69
CA ILE A 67 5.34 -0.29 -13.45
C ILE A 67 6.34 0.10 -14.53
N ALA A 68 7.34 -0.75 -14.79
CA ALA A 68 8.39 -0.47 -15.77
C ALA A 68 7.84 -0.24 -17.20
N ASN A 69 6.85 -1.04 -17.59
CA ASN A 69 6.22 -0.96 -18.91
C ASN A 69 4.97 -0.07 -18.93
N LYS A 70 4.61 0.56 -17.80
CA LYS A 70 3.43 1.42 -17.63
C LYS A 70 2.14 0.75 -18.11
N LEU A 71 1.98 -0.53 -17.80
CA LEU A 71 0.83 -1.32 -18.23
C LEU A 71 -0.42 -0.98 -17.41
N SER A 72 -1.57 -1.42 -17.89
CA SER A 72 -2.89 -1.24 -17.25
C SER A 72 -3.60 -2.59 -17.17
N ASP A 73 -2.86 -3.60 -16.70
CA ASP A 73 -3.28 -5.00 -16.59
C ASP A 73 -3.80 -5.35 -15.18
N GLY A 74 -4.02 -4.35 -14.33
CA GLY A 74 -4.44 -4.52 -12.94
C GLY A 74 -3.30 -4.58 -11.94
N TRP A 75 -2.04 -4.78 -12.38
CA TRP A 75 -0.89 -4.93 -11.47
C TRP A 75 -0.10 -3.65 -11.24
N ARG A 76 -0.28 -2.63 -12.06
CA ARG A 76 0.49 -1.39 -11.94
C ARG A 76 0.13 -0.67 -10.64
N VAL A 77 0.98 -0.81 -9.63
CA VAL A 77 0.90 -0.05 -8.39
C VAL A 77 1.26 1.41 -8.66
N VAL A 78 0.41 2.33 -8.18
CA VAL A 78 0.56 3.78 -8.35
C VAL A 78 0.69 4.52 -7.02
N ALA A 79 0.28 3.90 -5.92
CA ALA A 79 0.41 4.46 -4.59
C ALA A 79 0.53 3.38 -3.52
N VAL A 80 1.05 3.77 -2.36
CA VAL A 80 1.01 3.00 -1.12
C VAL A 80 0.37 3.86 -0.04
N ASP A 81 -0.47 3.23 0.75
CA ASP A 81 -1.24 3.89 1.80
C ASP A 81 -1.26 3.01 3.07
N ILE A 82 -1.73 3.57 4.19
CA ILE A 82 -1.69 2.94 5.50
C ILE A 82 -3.13 2.71 5.96
N ASN A 83 -3.46 1.46 6.28
CA ASN A 83 -4.79 1.16 6.80
C ASN A 83 -4.86 1.57 8.28
N PHE A 84 -5.32 2.79 8.57
CA PHE A 84 -5.43 3.29 9.93
C PHE A 84 -6.65 2.71 10.68
N GLU A 85 -7.84 2.76 10.10
CA GLU A 85 -9.12 2.46 10.79
C GLU A 85 -10.04 1.50 10.00
N ASP A 86 -9.66 1.11 8.79
CA ASP A 86 -10.55 0.39 7.88
C ASP A 86 -10.50 -1.13 8.13
N ALA A 87 -11.40 -1.58 9.00
CA ALA A 87 -11.55 -3.00 9.32
C ALA A 87 -12.21 -3.81 8.19
N ASP A 88 -12.73 -3.18 7.14
CA ASP A 88 -13.38 -3.84 6.00
C ASP A 88 -12.52 -3.73 4.72
N LEU A 89 -11.24 -3.43 4.86
CA LEU A 89 -10.31 -3.43 3.74
C LEU A 89 -9.86 -4.87 3.42
N PHE A 90 -10.14 -5.31 2.20
CA PHE A 90 -9.76 -6.63 1.70
C PHE A 90 -8.82 -6.49 0.50
N CYS A 91 -7.88 -7.42 0.40
CA CYS A 91 -7.02 -7.59 -0.76
C CYS A 91 -7.87 -8.07 -1.93
N ASP A 92 -7.90 -7.32 -3.04
CA ASP A 92 -8.68 -7.67 -4.22
C ASP A 92 -8.16 -8.96 -4.90
N HIS A 93 -6.86 -9.23 -4.75
CA HIS A 93 -6.23 -10.42 -5.34
C HIS A 93 -6.45 -11.70 -4.54
N THR A 94 -6.23 -11.65 -3.21
CA THR A 94 -6.31 -12.86 -2.35
C THR A 94 -7.64 -13.01 -1.63
N GLY A 95 -8.45 -11.95 -1.58
CA GLY A 95 -9.67 -11.87 -0.78
C GLY A 95 -9.42 -11.80 0.73
N GLU A 96 -8.15 -11.72 1.16
CA GLU A 96 -7.81 -11.68 2.57
C GLU A 96 -7.99 -10.27 3.15
N LYS A 97 -8.40 -10.23 4.41
CA LYS A 97 -8.52 -8.98 5.16
C LYS A 97 -7.14 -8.36 5.38
N ILE A 98 -7.01 -7.09 5.07
CA ILE A 98 -5.82 -6.29 5.36
C ILE A 98 -5.96 -5.80 6.80
N GLU A 99 -4.99 -6.13 7.66
CA GLU A 99 -5.00 -5.70 9.06
C GLU A 99 -5.00 -4.17 9.14
N ALA A 100 -5.84 -3.59 10.00
CA ALA A 100 -5.83 -2.16 10.28
C ALA A 100 -5.03 -1.88 11.55
N ALA A 101 -4.31 -0.76 11.55
CA ALA A 101 -3.49 -0.30 12.68
C ALA A 101 -4.28 -0.13 13.98
N TYR A 102 -5.50 0.38 13.85
CA TYR A 102 -6.41 0.70 14.95
C TYR A 102 -7.79 0.08 14.74
N ALA A 103 -7.92 -1.02 13.97
CA ALA A 103 -9.16 -1.79 14.01
C ALA A 103 -9.34 -2.25 15.44
N ASP A 104 -10.24 -1.57 16.13
CA ASP A 104 -10.41 -1.54 17.56
C ASP A 104 -10.34 -2.95 18.15
N GLU A 105 -9.57 -3.10 19.24
CA GLU A 105 -9.75 -4.20 20.18
C GLU A 105 -11.11 -4.06 20.90
N GLU A 106 -12.20 -3.90 20.16
CA GLU A 106 -13.57 -3.97 20.66
C GLU A 106 -14.00 -5.45 20.70
N ALA A 107 -13.10 -6.32 21.18
CA ALA A 107 -13.51 -7.55 21.83
C ALA A 107 -13.76 -7.23 23.32
N SER A 108 -14.94 -6.66 23.54
CA SER A 108 -15.66 -6.49 24.80
C SER A 108 -15.25 -7.39 25.98
N GLN A 109 -15.18 -6.72 27.15
CA GLN A 109 -15.75 -7.09 28.48
C GLN A 109 -15.01 -8.05 29.41
#